data_AF-A0A8T1EEE1-F1
#
_entry.id   AF-A0A8T1EEE1-F1
#
_cell.length_a   1.000
_cell.length_b   1.000
_cell.length_c   1.000
_cell.angle_alpha   90.00
_cell.angle_beta   90.00
_cell.angle_gamma   90.00
#
_symmetry.space_group_name_H-M   'P 1'
#
loop_
_entity.id
_entity.type
_entity.pdbx_description
1 polymer ?
#
loop_
_entity_poly.entity_id
_entity_poly.type
_entity_poly.pdbx_seq_one_letter_code
_entity_poly.pdbx_strand_id
1 'polypeptide(L)'
;MASPAFFLVKLDGSLRLLADYRWLNKYLRRSPYYVPRIYEGLMRLSKAKCVSTFAVNLGYYARRLARKSRPLTAFCLPGASSSINGS
;
A
#
# COMPACT_ATOMS: atom_id res chain seq x y z
N MET A 1 -13.48 8.31 13.38
CA MET A 1 -12.09 8.13 13.86
C MET A 1 -11.20 8.00 12.64
N ALA A 2 -10.15 8.82 12.53
CA ALA A 2 -9.22 8.79 11.41
C ALA A 2 -7.91 8.13 11.84
N SER A 3 -7.25 7.42 10.91
CA SER A 3 -5.96 6.78 11.18
C SER A 3 -4.84 7.82 11.13
N PRO A 4 -3.86 7.84 12.04
CA PRO A 4 -2.76 8.79 11.94
C PRO A 4 -1.86 8.41 10.75
N ALA A 5 -1.30 9.40 10.06
CA ALA A 5 -0.33 9.22 9.00
C ALA A 5 0.90 10.11 9.21
N PHE A 6 2.07 9.63 8.80
CA PHE A 6 3.35 10.31 9.00
C PHE A 6 4.19 10.25 7.72
N PHE A 7 5.14 11.17 7.57
CA PHE A 7 6.12 11.12 6.49
C PHE A 7 7.42 10.48 6.97
N LEU A 8 7.92 9.54 6.18
CA LEU A 8 9.26 8.98 6.35
C LEU A 8 10.14 9.44 5.19
N VAL A 9 11.36 9.87 5.51
CA VAL A 9 12.38 10.17 4.50
C VAL A 9 13.02 8.86 4.09
N LYS A 10 13.01 8.55 2.80
CA LYS A 10 13.75 7.42 2.25
C LYS A 10 15.23 7.77 2.10
N LEU A 11 16.07 6.75 1.93
CA LEU A 11 17.50 6.91 1.62
C LEU A 11 17.78 7.75 0.37
N ASP A 12 16.86 7.75 -0.60
CA ASP A 12 16.92 8.57 -1.83
C ASP A 12 16.49 10.04 -1.61
N GLY A 13 16.17 10.44 -0.37
CA GLY A 13 15.67 11.77 -0.02
C GLY A 13 14.18 11.98 -0.30
N SER A 14 13.49 11.02 -0.92
CA SER A 14 12.06 11.14 -1.20
C SER A 14 11.20 10.88 0.04
N LEU A 15 10.07 11.59 0.14
CA LEU A 15 9.09 11.37 1.21
C LEU A 15 8.17 10.19 0.89
N ARG A 16 7.95 9.32 1.88
CA ARG A 16 6.95 8.25 1.84
C ARG A 16 5.89 8.53 2.91
N LEU A 17 4.66 8.71 2.46
CA LEU A 17 3.49 8.77 3.34
C LEU A 17 3.23 7.37 3.91
N LEU A 18 3.22 7.26 5.24
CA LEU A 18 2.90 6.05 5.97
C LEU A 18 1.63 6.28 6.79
N ALA A 19 0.51 5.70 6.36
CA ALA A 19 -0.72 5.67 7.13
C ALA A 19 -0.74 4.46 8.08
N ASP A 20 -0.96 4.69 9.37
CA ASP A 20 -1.05 3.63 10.37
C ASP A 20 -2.47 3.03 10.42
N TYR A 21 -2.68 1.99 9.62
CA TYR A 21 -3.92 1.22 9.61
C TYR A 21 -3.92 0.04 10.60
N ARG A 22 -3.01 -0.05 11.58
CA ARG A 22 -2.97 -1.19 12.52
C ARG A 22 -4.31 -1.38 13.24
N TRP A 23 -4.95 -0.30 13.66
CA TRP A 23 -6.26 -0.35 14.30
C TRP A 23 -7.33 -0.83 13.31
N LEU A 24 -7.40 -0.22 12.12
CA LEU A 24 -8.34 -0.60 11.06
C LEU A 24 -8.20 -2.07 10.65
N ASN A 25 -6.97 -2.56 10.55
CA ASN A 25 -6.64 -3.94 10.15
C ASN A 25 -7.11 -4.99 11.18
N LYS A 26 -7.36 -4.61 12.44
CA LYS A 26 -7.93 -5.53 13.45
C LYS A 26 -9.42 -5.82 13.21
N TYR A 27 -10.15 -4.84 12.67
CA TYR A 27 -11.58 -4.96 12.40
C TYR A 27 -11.87 -5.42 10.96
N LEU A 28 -10.85 -5.45 10.11
CA LEU A 28 -10.99 -5.89 8.72
C LEU A 28 -11.19 -7.40 8.64
N ARG A 29 -12.27 -7.83 7.97
CA ARG A 29 -12.48 -9.25 7.65
C ARG A 29 -11.41 -9.71 6.66
N ARG A 30 -10.51 -10.59 7.11
CA ARG A 30 -9.45 -11.15 6.26
C ARG A 30 -10.05 -12.11 5.24
N SER A 31 -9.74 -11.88 3.97
CA SER A 31 -10.00 -12.81 2.87
C SER A 31 -8.65 -13.29 2.36
N PRO A 32 -8.18 -14.49 2.74
CA PRO A 32 -6.91 -14.98 2.26
C PRO A 32 -6.98 -15.18 0.74
N TYR A 33 -5.97 -14.67 0.04
CA TYR A 33 -5.76 -14.98 -1.37
C TYR A 33 -4.79 -16.14 -1.48
N TYR A 34 -5.03 -17.08 -2.40
CA TYR A 34 -4.11 -18.17 -2.64
C TYR A 34 -2.83 -17.62 -3.27
N VAL A 35 -1.77 -17.51 -2.47
CA VAL A 35 -0.44 -17.19 -2.98
C VAL A 35 0.20 -18.53 -3.36
N PRO A 36 0.46 -18.80 -4.65
CA PRO A 36 1.06 -20.05 -5.07
C PRO A 36 2.43 -20.22 -4.42
N ARG A 37 2.78 -21.46 -4.07
CA ARG A 37 4.10 -21.74 -3.51
C ARG A 37 5.16 -21.40 -4.56
N ILE A 38 6.26 -20.78 -4.12
CA ILE A 38 7.35 -20.35 -5.01
C ILE A 38 7.81 -21.51 -5.91
N TYR A 39 7.89 -22.72 -5.35
CA TYR A 39 8.28 -23.92 -6.08
C TYR A 39 7.34 -24.29 -7.24
N GLU A 40 6.03 -24.14 -7.07
CA GLU A 40 5.04 -24.41 -8.13
C GLU A 40 5.20 -23.42 -9.29
N GLY A 41 5.51 -22.15 -8.98
CA GLY A 41 5.84 -21.14 -9.98
C GLY A 41 7.12 -21.48 -10.74
N LEU A 42 8.17 -21.86 -10.02
CA LEU A 42 9.47 -22.22 -10.60
C LEU A 42 9.40 -23.47 -11.50
N MET A 43 8.63 -24.50 -11.11
CA MET A 43 8.42 -25.70 -11.94
C MET A 43 7.73 -25.39 -13.27
N ARG A 44 6.82 -24.41 -13.29
CA ARG A 44 6.17 -23.96 -14.54
C ARG A 44 7.15 -23.16 -15.39
N LEU A 45 8.00 -22.36 -14.74
CA LEU A 45 8.98 -21.52 -15.40
C LEU A 45 10.13 -22.32 -16.03
N SER A 46 10.56 -23.42 -15.40
CA SER A 46 11.65 -24.27 -15.89
C SER A 46 11.35 -24.95 -17.23
N LYS A 47 10.06 -25.05 -17.61
CA LYS A 47 9.62 -25.58 -18.90
C LYS A 47 9.50 -24.51 -19.99
N ALA A 48 9.69 -23.23 -19.67
CA ALA A 48 9.54 -22.13 -20.61
C ALA A 48 10.84 -21.89 -21.40
N LYS A 49 10.72 -21.61 -22.71
CA LYS A 49 11.86 -21.29 -23.58
C LYS A 49 12.39 -19.86 -23.39
N CYS A 50 11.50 -18.93 -23.05
CA CYS A 50 11.81 -17.53 -22.78
C CYS A 50 11.03 -17.08 -21.55
N VAL A 51 11.69 -16.30 -20.69
CA VAL A 51 11.10 -15.73 -19.47
C VAL A 51 11.30 -14.22 -19.50
N SER A 52 10.25 -13.47 -19.23
CA SER A 52 10.31 -12.03 -18.98
C SER A 52 9.71 -11.73 -17.61
N THR A 53 10.30 -10.76 -16.91
CA THR A 53 9.84 -10.35 -15.58
C THR A 53 9.29 -8.93 -15.66
N PHE A 54 8.06 -8.73 -15.18
CA PHE A 54 7.43 -7.43 -15.08
C PHE A 54 7.19 -7.08 -13.61
N ALA A 55 7.71 -5.93 -13.17
CA ALA A 55 7.53 -5.45 -11.80
C ALA A 55 6.50 -4.32 -11.77
N VAL A 56 5.42 -4.50 -10.99
CA VAL A 56 4.35 -3.49 -10.87
C VAL A 56 4.49 -2.72 -9.55
N ASN A 57 5.28 -1.64 -9.58
CA ASN A 57 5.58 -0.86 -8.37
C ASN A 57 4.37 -0.10 -7.79
N LEU A 58 3.32 0.13 -8.59
CA LEU A 58 2.10 0.84 -8.19
C LEU A 58 0.85 -0.05 -8.20
N GLY A 59 1.03 -1.38 -8.20
CA GLY A 59 -0.07 -2.34 -8.37
C GLY A 59 -1.20 -2.17 -7.33
N TYR A 60 -0.85 -1.77 -6.11
CA TYR A 60 -1.83 -1.47 -5.06
C TYR A 60 -2.72 -0.27 -5.38
N TYR A 61 -2.18 0.77 -6.04
CA TYR A 61 -2.92 2.00 -6.38
C TYR A 61 -3.79 1.86 -7.63
N ALA A 62 -3.46 0.90 -8.51
CA ALA A 62 -4.26 0.61 -9.69
C ALA A 62 -5.67 0.09 -9.33
N ARG A 63 -5.85 -0.50 -8.14
CA ARG A 63 -7.12 -1.04 -7.68
C ARG A 63 -7.96 0.04 -7.00
N ARG A 64 -9.16 0.30 -7.54
CA ARG A 64 -10.10 1.25 -6.93
C ARG A 64 -10.67 0.71 -5.62
N LEU A 65 -10.68 1.58 -4.61
CA LEU A 65 -11.32 1.30 -3.33
C LEU A 65 -12.84 1.42 -3.45
N ALA A 66 -13.59 0.49 -2.84
CA ALA A 66 -15.04 0.55 -2.78
C ALA A 66 -15.51 1.85 -2.10
N ARG A 67 -16.58 2.48 -2.62
CA ARG A 67 -17.05 3.79 -2.15
C ARG A 67 -17.39 3.80 -0.65
N LYS A 68 -17.97 2.70 -0.16
CA LYS A 68 -18.30 2.48 1.26
C LYS A 68 -17.07 2.38 2.18
N SER A 69 -15.91 1.98 1.63
CA SER A 69 -14.68 1.78 2.37
C SER A 69 -13.82 3.05 2.45
N ARG A 70 -14.04 4.04 1.58
CA ARG A 70 -13.29 5.31 1.56
C ARG A 70 -13.26 6.05 2.91
N PRO A 71 -14.38 6.20 3.64
CA PRO A 71 -14.34 6.89 4.93
C PRO A 71 -13.58 6.10 6.01
N LEU A 72 -13.46 4.77 5.87
CA LEU A 72 -12.71 3.93 6.82
C LEU A 72 -11.19 4.07 6.63
N THR A 73 -10.75 4.37 5.40
CA THR A 73 -9.35 4.65 5.05
C THR A 73 -8.99 6.13 5.16
N ALA A 74 -9.81 6.95 5.83
CA ALA A 74 -9.45 8.33 6.11
C ALA A 74 -8.28 8.39 7.09
N PHE A 75 -7.31 9.27 6.81
CA PHE A 75 -6.17 9.50 7.67
C PHE A 75 -6.01 10.97 8.04
N CYS A 76 -5.42 11.23 9.21
CA CYS A 76 -5.07 12.56 9.69
C CYS A 76 -3.54 12.66 9.77
N LEU A 77 -3.00 13.78 9.31
CA LEU A 77 -1.59 14.13 9.47
C LEU A 77 -1.43 14.94 10.77
N PRO A 78 -0.88 14.38 11.86
CA PRO A 78 -0.56 15.14 13.05
C PRO A 78 0.68 16.00 12.72
N GLY A 79 0.46 17.27 12.36
CA GLY A 79 1.51 18.21 12.00
C GLY A 79 1.23 19.06 10.76
N ALA A 80 0.13 18.84 10.03
CA ALA A 80 -0.32 19.74 8.97
C ALA A 80 -1.08 20.96 9.55
N SER A 81 -0.52 21.63 10.55
CA SER A 81 -0.74 23.07 10.74
C SER A 81 0.29 23.77 9.86
N SER A 82 0.13 23.71 8.54
CA SER A 82 0.87 24.62 7.67
C SER A 82 0.39 26.03 8.02
N SER A 83 1.22 26.79 8.72
CA SER A 83 1.15 28.25 8.72
C SER A 83 1.36 28.71 7.28
N ILE A 84 0.29 28.71 6.49
CA ILE A 84 0.16 29.53 5.28
C ILE A 84 -0.40 30.87 5.74
N ASN A 85 0.42 31.66 6.44
CA ASN A 85 0.25 33.10 6.47
C ASN A 85 1.18 33.66 5.40
N GLY A 86 0.56 34.36 4.45
CA GLY A 86 1.24 35.02 3.36
C GLY A 86 2.24 36.05 3.84
N SER A 87 3.31 36.16 3.07
CA SER A 87 4.12 37.35 2.87
C SER A 87 4.12 37.65 1.38
#